data_AF-A0A2S8B5J6-F1
#
_entry.id   AF-A0A2S8B5J6-F1
#
_cell.length_a   1.000
_cell.length_b   1.000
_cell.length_c   1.000
_cell.angle_alpha   90.00
_cell.angle_beta   90.00
_cell.angle_gamma   90.00
#
_symmetry.space_group_name_H-M   'P 1'
#
loop_
_entity.id
_entity.type
_entity.pdbx_description
1 polymer ?
#
loop_
_entity_poly.entity_id
_entity_poly.type
_entity_poly.pdbx_seq_one_letter_code
_entity_poly.pdbx_strand_id
1 'polypeptide(L)'
;MRAWFGPVLLGLLAAAAAAGIAIFCLPYALMNVAMDRLGQGGINSMSYAPPATPERQPVVRPSPDLAYSTCPYDLSKGPLAIDVVPVAGRYNSLSIFDAATDAIFIRNDVEAQGRPYRIIVARAGQAVPAGAETVYANHDRGIALIRLLLKDPAEIGALDAVRRQSTCHRITNRK
;
A
#
# COMPACT_ATOMS: atom_id res chain seq x y z
N MET A 1 -1.30 54.01 20.10
CA MET A 1 -0.88 52.89 19.23
C MET A 1 -1.90 51.77 19.37
N ARG A 2 -2.58 51.38 18.28
CA ARG A 2 -3.67 50.39 18.30
C ARG A 2 -3.08 49.02 18.69
N ALA A 3 -3.71 48.30 19.62
CA ALA A 3 -3.16 47.06 20.18
C ALA A 3 -3.23 45.89 19.17
N TRP A 4 -2.31 45.88 18.20
CA TRP A 4 -2.20 44.85 17.16
C TRP A 4 -1.67 43.51 17.67
N PHE A 5 -1.16 43.46 18.91
CA PHE A 5 -0.60 42.24 19.49
C PHE A 5 -1.61 41.09 19.54
N GLY A 6 -2.85 41.36 19.99
CA GLY A 6 -3.91 40.34 20.06
C GLY A 6 -4.25 39.72 18.70
N PRO A 7 -4.58 40.52 17.68
CA PRO A 7 -4.83 40.02 16.33
C PRO A 7 -3.64 39.27 15.70
N VAL A 8 -2.41 39.75 15.89
CA VAL A 8 -1.21 39.08 15.37
C VAL A 8 -0.98 37.73 16.06
N LEU A 9 -1.09 37.68 17.39
CA LEU A 9 -0.96 36.43 18.14
C LEU A 9 -2.04 35.42 17.74
N LEU A 10 -3.29 35.86 17.61
CA LEU A 10 -4.39 35.01 17.13
C LEU A 10 -4.11 34.47 15.72
N GLY A 11 -3.63 35.31 14.81
CA GLY A 11 -3.25 34.91 13.45
C GLY A 11 -2.14 33.86 13.44
N LEU A 12 -1.10 34.04 14.25
CA LEU A 12 -0.01 33.07 14.38
C LEU A 12 -0.48 31.73 14.96
N LEU A 13 -1.33 31.77 16.00
CA LEU A 13 -1.90 30.55 16.59
C LEU A 13 -2.79 29.81 15.60
N ALA A 14 -3.63 30.53 14.85
CA ALA A 14 -4.47 29.94 13.82
C ALA A 14 -3.64 29.32 12.68
N ALA A 15 -2.57 30.00 12.24
CA ALA A 15 -1.66 29.47 11.23
C ALA A 15 -0.92 28.22 11.72
N ALA A 16 -0.42 28.22 12.96
CA ALA A 16 0.26 27.07 13.56
C ALA A 16 -0.70 25.87 13.73
N ALA A 17 -1.92 26.12 14.18
CA ALA A 17 -2.95 25.08 14.31
C ALA A 17 -3.31 24.50 12.93
N ALA A 18 -3.54 25.36 11.93
CA ALA A 18 -3.85 24.92 10.57
C ALA A 18 -2.71 24.10 9.95
N ALA A 19 -1.45 24.52 10.13
CA ALA A 19 -0.28 23.79 9.67
C ALA A 19 -0.16 22.43 10.37
N GLY A 20 -0.33 22.38 11.69
CA GLY A 20 -0.29 21.12 12.45
C GLY A 20 -1.39 20.15 12.02
N ILE A 21 -2.62 20.64 11.85
CA ILE A 21 -3.75 19.84 11.35
C ILE A 21 -3.46 19.33 9.93
N ALA A 22 -2.94 20.18 9.05
CA ALA A 22 -2.62 19.79 7.68
C ALA A 22 -1.56 18.68 7.66
N ILE A 23 -0.46 18.83 8.41
CA ILE A 23 0.60 17.83 8.50
C ILE A 23 0.05 16.50 9.02
N PHE A 24 -0.82 16.53 10.04
CA PHE A 24 -1.39 15.33 10.62
C PHE A 24 -2.40 14.65 9.68
N CYS A 25 -3.31 15.40 9.05
CA CYS A 25 -4.41 14.85 8.26
C CYS A 25 -4.02 14.47 6.82
N LEU A 26 -3.02 15.14 6.23
CA LEU A 26 -2.68 14.99 4.82
C LEU A 26 -2.31 13.54 4.43
N PRO A 27 -1.51 12.78 5.21
CA PRO A 27 -1.18 11.39 4.87
C PRO A 27 -2.44 10.51 4.71
N TYR A 28 -3.39 10.63 5.63
CA TYR A 28 -4.65 9.87 5.60
C TYR A 28 -5.51 10.24 4.39
N ALA A 29 -5.59 11.54 4.06
CA ALA A 29 -6.30 11.99 2.88
C ALA A 29 -5.64 11.46 1.59
N LEU A 30 -4.32 11.52 1.49
CA LEU A 30 -3.57 10.99 0.35
C LEU A 30 -3.72 9.47 0.21
N MET A 31 -3.69 8.73 1.32
CA MET A 31 -3.88 7.27 1.29
C MET A 31 -5.27 6.90 0.76
N ASN A 32 -6.33 7.60 1.21
CA ASN A 32 -7.68 7.37 0.66
C ASN A 32 -7.72 7.59 -0.86
N VAL A 33 -7.16 8.70 -1.36
CA VAL A 33 -7.08 8.97 -2.80
C VAL A 33 -6.27 7.90 -3.53
N ALA A 34 -5.16 7.44 -2.95
CA ALA A 34 -4.34 6.38 -3.52
C ALA A 34 -5.10 5.05 -3.61
N MET A 35 -5.83 4.67 -2.56
CA MET A 35 -6.67 3.47 -2.54
C MET A 35 -7.76 3.54 -3.62
N ASP A 36 -8.41 4.69 -3.80
CA ASP A 36 -9.46 4.87 -4.81
C ASP A 36 -8.90 4.79 -6.24
N ARG A 37 -7.72 5.38 -6.49
CA ARG A 37 -7.07 5.38 -7.80
C ARG A 37 -6.45 4.03 -8.17
N LEU A 38 -5.89 3.33 -7.20
CA LEU A 38 -5.15 2.07 -7.39
C LEU A 38 -6.01 0.82 -7.14
N GLY A 39 -7.22 0.99 -6.61
CA GLY A 39 -8.16 -0.07 -6.25
C GLY A 39 -9.21 -0.38 -7.30
N GLN A 40 -8.85 -0.38 -8.59
CA GLN A 40 -9.83 -0.66 -9.64
C GLN A 40 -10.49 -2.05 -9.50
N GLY A 41 -9.78 -3.03 -8.91
CA GLY A 41 -10.32 -4.36 -8.57
C GLY A 41 -11.08 -4.43 -7.24
N GLY A 42 -11.27 -3.32 -6.55
CA GLY A 42 -11.96 -3.21 -5.27
C GLY A 42 -11.06 -3.32 -4.04
N ILE A 43 -11.68 -3.19 -2.87
CA ILE A 43 -11.02 -3.33 -1.56
C ILE A 43 -10.85 -4.82 -1.22
N ASN A 44 -9.71 -5.17 -0.63
CA ASN A 44 -9.30 -6.53 -0.27
C ASN A 44 -9.21 -7.48 -1.49
N SER A 45 -8.86 -6.93 -2.65
CA SER A 45 -8.70 -7.66 -3.91
C SER A 45 -7.49 -7.14 -4.68
N MET A 46 -6.72 -8.06 -5.27
CA MET A 46 -5.51 -7.71 -5.99
C MET A 46 -5.86 -7.18 -7.39
N SER A 47 -5.32 -6.01 -7.73
CA SER A 47 -5.41 -5.40 -9.05
C SER A 47 -4.05 -5.41 -9.72
N TYR A 48 -4.03 -5.56 -11.04
CA TYR A 48 -2.80 -5.67 -11.83
C TYR A 48 -2.79 -4.58 -12.90
N ALA A 49 -2.26 -3.41 -12.55
CA ALA A 49 -2.21 -2.30 -13.50
C ALA A 49 -1.17 -2.56 -14.59
N PRO A 50 -1.39 -2.14 -15.84
CA PRO A 50 -0.31 -2.12 -16.81
C PRO A 50 0.78 -1.13 -16.34
N PRO A 51 2.03 -1.29 -16.81
CA PRO A 51 3.11 -0.34 -16.55
C PRO A 51 2.71 1.09 -16.94
N ALA A 52 3.30 2.07 -16.25
CA ALA A 52 3.02 3.48 -16.51
C ALA A 52 3.53 3.90 -17.89
N THR A 53 2.78 4.78 -18.56
CA THR A 53 3.20 5.42 -19.82
C THR A 53 3.16 6.94 -19.63
N PRO A 54 3.76 7.73 -20.54
CA PRO A 54 3.66 9.19 -20.48
C PRO A 54 2.19 9.68 -20.43
N GLU A 55 1.28 8.97 -21.11
CA GLU A 55 -0.15 9.27 -21.18
C GLU A 55 -0.95 8.73 -19.98
N ARG A 56 -0.38 7.79 -19.21
CA ARG A 56 -1.05 7.14 -18.06
C ARG A 56 -0.15 7.10 -16.84
N GLN A 57 -0.33 8.08 -15.95
CA GLN A 57 0.36 8.19 -14.67
C GLN A 57 -0.66 8.23 -13.51
N PRO A 58 -1.12 7.06 -13.01
CA PRO A 58 -2.17 7.02 -11.98
C PRO A 58 -1.70 7.59 -10.62
N VAL A 59 -0.39 7.56 -10.39
CA VAL A 59 0.31 8.18 -9.27
C VAL A 59 1.37 9.14 -9.81
N VAL A 60 1.76 10.13 -9.01
CA VAL A 60 2.78 11.10 -9.39
C VAL A 60 4.15 10.43 -9.48
N ARG A 61 4.85 10.64 -10.60
CA ARG A 61 6.19 10.07 -10.89
C ARG A 61 6.24 8.54 -10.70
N PRO A 62 5.42 7.78 -11.43
CA PRO A 62 5.53 6.32 -11.42
C PRO A 62 6.83 5.90 -12.12
N SER A 63 7.43 4.80 -11.67
CA SER A 63 8.53 4.18 -12.43
C SER A 63 7.93 3.44 -13.63
N PRO A 64 8.37 3.73 -14.88
CA PRO A 64 7.92 2.99 -16.07
C PRO A 64 8.48 1.56 -16.10
N ASP A 65 9.54 1.28 -15.35
CA ASP A 65 10.21 -0.02 -15.29
C ASP A 65 9.54 -0.98 -14.31
N LEU A 66 8.54 -0.52 -13.54
CA LEU A 66 7.87 -1.33 -12.53
C LEU A 66 6.45 -1.69 -12.95
N ALA A 67 6.17 -3.00 -12.97
CA ALA A 67 4.81 -3.52 -13.01
C ALA A 67 4.26 -3.63 -11.59
N TYR A 68 3.23 -2.85 -11.30
CA TYR A 68 2.59 -2.82 -9.98
C TYR A 68 1.41 -3.78 -9.91
N SER A 69 1.34 -4.54 -8.82
CA SER A 69 0.11 -5.17 -8.35
C SER A 69 -0.29 -4.50 -7.04
N THR A 70 -1.54 -4.08 -6.93
CA THR A 70 -2.04 -3.24 -5.84
C THR A 70 -3.17 -3.95 -5.11
N CYS A 71 -3.16 -3.90 -3.79
CA CYS A 71 -4.23 -4.39 -2.96
C CYS A 71 -4.55 -3.36 -1.87
N PRO A 72 -5.49 -2.43 -2.14
CA PRO A 72 -6.07 -1.62 -1.08
C PRO A 72 -6.83 -2.54 -0.13
N TYR A 73 -6.64 -2.36 1.17
CA TYR A 73 -7.23 -3.23 2.18
C TYR A 73 -8.07 -2.47 3.20
N ASP A 74 -9.00 -3.21 3.80
CA ASP A 74 -9.83 -2.80 4.93
C ASP A 74 -10.00 -4.00 5.87
N LEU A 75 -9.38 -3.86 7.05
CA LEU A 75 -9.31 -4.85 8.12
C LEU A 75 -10.49 -4.75 9.09
N SER A 76 -11.42 -3.81 8.93
CA SER A 76 -12.57 -3.62 9.85
C SER A 76 -13.43 -4.88 10.02
N LYS A 77 -13.42 -5.77 9.02
CA LYS A 77 -14.18 -7.03 8.99
C LYS A 77 -13.32 -8.28 9.19
N GLY A 78 -12.03 -8.12 9.51
CA GLY A 78 -11.10 -9.22 9.78
C GLY A 78 -9.79 -9.14 9.00
N PRO A 79 -8.86 -10.09 9.26
CA PRO A 79 -7.53 -10.08 8.69
C PRO A 79 -7.53 -10.37 7.19
N LEU A 80 -6.48 -9.92 6.52
CA LEU A 80 -6.21 -10.08 5.10
C LEU A 80 -5.03 -11.03 4.90
N ALA A 81 -5.15 -11.99 3.99
CA ALA A 81 -4.01 -12.75 3.49
C ALA A 81 -3.48 -12.10 2.20
N ILE A 82 -2.17 -11.96 2.11
CA ILE A 82 -1.45 -11.55 0.91
C ILE A 82 -0.51 -12.68 0.52
N ASP A 83 -0.74 -13.25 -0.64
CA ASP A 83 0.10 -14.27 -1.25
C ASP A 83 0.99 -13.62 -2.30
N VAL A 84 2.30 -13.82 -2.20
CA VAL A 84 3.28 -13.29 -3.15
C VAL A 84 3.98 -14.44 -3.84
N VAL A 85 3.99 -14.39 -5.17
CA VAL A 85 4.73 -15.30 -6.04
C VAL A 85 5.79 -14.49 -6.80
N PRO A 86 7.07 -14.56 -6.38
CA PRO A 86 8.15 -13.87 -7.08
C PRO A 86 8.34 -14.39 -8.50
N VAL A 87 8.71 -13.50 -9.43
CA VAL A 87 9.15 -13.90 -10.76
C VAL A 87 10.62 -14.29 -10.70
N ALA A 88 10.94 -15.50 -11.14
CA ALA A 88 12.30 -16.04 -11.09
C ALA A 88 13.30 -15.14 -11.84
N GLY A 89 14.43 -14.84 -11.20
CA GLY A 89 15.49 -14.01 -11.77
C GLY A 89 15.12 -12.53 -11.94
N ARG A 90 14.04 -12.06 -11.32
CA ARG A 90 13.60 -10.65 -11.33
C ARG A 90 13.46 -10.11 -9.94
N TYR A 91 13.81 -8.83 -9.78
CA TYR A 91 13.52 -8.11 -8.56
C TYR A 91 12.01 -8.03 -8.35
N ASN A 92 11.59 -8.43 -7.16
CA ASN A 92 10.20 -8.36 -6.73
C ASN A 92 10.15 -7.90 -5.28
N SER A 93 9.21 -7.04 -4.91
CA SER A 93 9.03 -6.64 -3.51
C SER A 93 7.59 -6.46 -3.12
N LEU A 94 7.23 -6.95 -1.95
CA LEU A 94 6.01 -6.58 -1.24
C LEU A 94 6.34 -5.40 -0.33
N SER A 95 5.51 -4.37 -0.37
CA SER A 95 5.47 -3.33 0.65
C SER A 95 4.04 -3.09 1.10
N ILE A 96 3.83 -3.00 2.41
CA ILE A 96 2.52 -2.77 3.01
C ILE A 96 2.57 -1.41 3.70
N PHE A 97 1.63 -0.55 3.35
CA PHE A 97 1.45 0.76 3.95
C PHE A 97 0.13 0.83 4.69
N ASP A 98 0.08 1.56 5.81
CA ASP A 98 -1.15 1.82 6.53
C ASP A 98 -1.76 3.20 6.20
N ALA A 99 -2.87 3.56 6.87
CA ALA A 99 -3.59 4.80 6.61
C ALA A 99 -2.74 6.06 6.82
N ALA A 100 -1.73 6.01 7.70
CA ALA A 100 -0.82 7.12 7.96
C ALA A 100 0.32 7.20 6.93
N THR A 101 0.30 6.36 5.88
CA THR A 101 1.35 6.18 4.87
C THR A 101 2.65 5.56 5.40
N ASP A 102 2.62 4.97 6.60
CA ASP A 102 3.78 4.31 7.19
C ASP A 102 4.02 2.96 6.51
N ALA A 103 5.28 2.66 6.18
CA ALA A 103 5.69 1.37 5.66
C ALA A 103 5.80 0.34 6.80
N ILE A 104 4.73 -0.40 7.04
CA ILE A 104 4.64 -1.35 8.16
C ILE A 104 5.29 -2.71 7.85
N PHE A 105 5.55 -3.01 6.57
CA PHE A 105 6.25 -4.22 6.15
C PHE A 105 6.88 -4.04 4.77
N ILE A 106 8.09 -4.57 4.60
CA ILE A 106 8.78 -4.66 3.32
C ILE A 106 9.47 -6.03 3.25
N ARG A 107 9.32 -6.73 2.13
CA ARG A 107 10.10 -7.92 1.80
C ARG A 107 10.39 -7.97 0.31
N ASN A 108 11.66 -8.10 -0.06
CA ASN A 108 12.08 -8.30 -1.45
C ASN A 108 12.36 -9.77 -1.80
N ASP A 109 12.74 -10.02 -3.05
CA ASP A 109 13.04 -11.34 -3.59
C ASP A 109 14.28 -11.98 -2.96
N VAL A 110 15.27 -11.18 -2.54
CA VAL A 110 16.47 -11.67 -1.85
C VAL A 110 16.12 -12.21 -0.47
N GLU A 111 15.35 -11.45 0.31
CA GLU A 111 14.85 -11.85 1.62
C GLU A 111 13.90 -13.04 1.53
N ALA A 112 13.08 -13.10 0.48
CA ALA A 112 12.21 -14.23 0.19
C ALA A 112 12.95 -15.44 -0.43
N GLN A 113 14.25 -15.31 -0.72
CA GLN A 113 15.06 -16.32 -1.42
C GLN A 113 14.41 -16.79 -2.75
N GLY A 114 13.69 -15.90 -3.42
CA GLY A 114 12.92 -16.18 -4.64
C GLY A 114 11.74 -17.13 -4.46
N ARG A 115 11.34 -17.45 -3.22
CA ARG A 115 10.25 -18.41 -2.92
C ARG A 115 8.92 -17.69 -2.71
N PRO A 116 7.78 -18.32 -3.04
CA PRO A 116 6.47 -17.82 -2.64
C PRO A 116 6.34 -17.72 -1.13
N TYR A 117 5.62 -16.70 -0.66
CA TYR A 117 5.35 -16.51 0.76
C TYR A 117 3.98 -15.87 0.97
N ARG A 118 3.46 -16.03 2.19
CA ARG A 118 2.17 -15.49 2.62
C ARG A 118 2.38 -14.59 3.83
N ILE A 119 1.79 -13.40 3.78
CA ILE A 119 1.74 -12.46 4.92
C ILE A 119 0.28 -12.25 5.31
N ILE A 120 0.00 -12.33 6.61
CA ILE A 120 -1.28 -11.94 7.17
C ILE A 120 -1.20 -10.52 7.69
N VAL A 121 -2.12 -9.65 7.25
CA VAL A 121 -2.27 -8.29 7.77
C VAL A 121 -3.49 -8.26 8.67
N ALA A 122 -3.31 -7.80 9.91
CA ALA A 122 -4.36 -7.82 10.92
C ALA A 122 -4.32 -6.58 11.83
N ARG A 123 -5.42 -6.27 12.49
CA ARG A 123 -5.41 -5.39 13.68
C ARG A 123 -5.05 -6.20 14.91
N ALA A 124 -4.47 -5.54 15.92
CA ALA A 124 -4.29 -6.13 17.23
C ALA A 124 -5.63 -6.67 17.77
N GLY A 125 -5.61 -7.88 18.33
CA GLY A 125 -6.81 -8.57 18.85
C GLY A 125 -7.64 -9.33 17.81
N GLN A 126 -7.32 -9.24 16.51
CA GLN A 126 -7.97 -10.09 15.51
C GLN A 126 -7.41 -11.51 15.56
N ALA A 127 -8.29 -12.51 15.39
CA ALA A 127 -7.88 -13.90 15.28
C ALA A 127 -7.14 -14.13 13.95
N VAL A 128 -5.91 -14.60 14.04
CA VAL A 128 -5.06 -14.97 12.90
C VAL A 128 -4.72 -16.47 12.96
N PRO A 129 -4.50 -17.13 11.81
CA PRO A 129 -4.10 -18.55 11.80
C PRO A 129 -2.82 -18.79 12.60
N ALA A 130 -2.76 -19.92 13.32
CA ALA A 130 -1.61 -20.26 14.15
C ALA A 130 -0.34 -20.46 13.28
N GLY A 131 0.79 -19.91 13.71
CA GLY A 131 2.06 -19.99 12.99
C GLY A 131 2.13 -19.14 11.71
N ALA A 132 1.09 -18.36 11.40
CA ALA A 132 1.12 -17.46 10.26
C ALA A 132 2.02 -16.25 10.52
N GLU A 133 2.86 -15.92 9.54
CA GLU A 133 3.61 -14.68 9.57
C GLU A 133 2.65 -13.50 9.46
N THR A 134 2.61 -12.69 10.53
CA THR A 134 1.57 -11.66 10.71
C THR A 134 2.20 -10.30 10.91
N VAL A 135 1.67 -9.31 10.20
CA VAL A 135 1.96 -7.89 10.34
C VAL A 135 0.75 -7.21 10.97
N TYR A 136 0.96 -6.55 12.10
CA TYR A 136 -0.10 -5.82 12.77
C TYR A 136 -0.12 -4.36 12.32
N ALA A 137 -1.22 -3.95 11.70
CA ALA A 137 -1.44 -2.57 11.27
C ALA A 137 -2.01 -1.73 12.43
N ASN A 138 -1.55 -0.49 12.54
CA ASN A 138 -2.08 0.49 13.50
C ASN A 138 -3.43 1.05 13.05
N HIS A 139 -3.77 0.90 11.78
CA HIS A 139 -4.97 1.43 11.14
C HIS A 139 -5.72 0.33 10.36
N ASP A 140 -7.03 0.49 10.18
CA ASP A 140 -7.85 -0.50 9.47
C ASP A 140 -7.61 -0.52 7.96
N ARG A 141 -7.18 0.61 7.40
CA ARG A 141 -7.07 0.81 5.96
C ARG A 141 -5.62 1.05 5.57
N GLY A 142 -5.31 0.74 4.33
CA GLY A 142 -4.02 0.97 3.74
C GLY A 142 -3.92 0.30 2.37
N ILE A 143 -2.70 0.19 1.86
CA ILE A 143 -2.44 -0.44 0.56
C ILE A 143 -1.21 -1.33 0.62
N ALA A 144 -1.33 -2.52 0.06
CA ALA A 144 -0.20 -3.39 -0.24
C ALA A 144 0.18 -3.27 -1.72
N LEU A 145 1.47 -3.24 -2.00
CA LEU A 145 2.04 -3.08 -3.32
C LEU A 145 3.05 -4.20 -3.56
N ILE A 146 2.86 -4.93 -4.66
CA ILE A 146 3.87 -5.83 -5.21
C ILE A 146 4.49 -5.12 -6.42
N ARG A 147 5.80 -4.90 -6.37
CA ARG A 147 6.55 -4.25 -7.44
C ARG A 147 7.43 -5.29 -8.13
N LEU A 148 7.18 -5.52 -9.42
CA LEU A 148 8.00 -6.37 -10.28
C LEU A 148 8.85 -5.48 -11.19
N LEU A 149 10.17 -5.62 -11.14
CA LEU A 149 11.08 -4.92 -12.05
C LEU A 149 11.11 -5.58 -13.42
N LEU A 150 10.81 -4.77 -14.42
CA LEU A 150 10.95 -5.12 -15.81
C LEU A 150 12.33 -4.69 -16.34
N LYS A 151 12.92 -5.50 -17.21
CA LYS A 151 14.10 -5.10 -18.02
C LYS A 151 13.68 -4.26 -19.22
N ASP A 152 12.51 -4.58 -19.76
CA ASP A 152 11.89 -3.90 -20.89
C ASP A 152 10.36 -3.92 -20.68
N PRO A 153 9.64 -2.79 -20.81
CA PRO A 153 8.19 -2.76 -20.65
C PRO A 153 7.43 -3.80 -21.50
N ALA A 154 7.96 -4.18 -22.67
CA ALA A 154 7.34 -5.16 -23.56
C ALA A 154 7.26 -6.57 -22.96
N GLU A 155 8.08 -6.90 -21.96
CA GLU A 155 8.10 -8.23 -21.36
C GLU A 155 6.90 -8.49 -20.42
N ILE A 156 6.13 -7.45 -20.08
CA ILE A 156 4.99 -7.61 -19.17
C ILE A 156 4.00 -8.65 -19.67
N GLY A 157 3.80 -8.78 -20.99
CA GLY A 157 2.91 -9.80 -21.56
C GLY A 157 3.33 -11.22 -21.22
N ALA A 158 4.65 -11.50 -21.16
CA ALA A 158 5.17 -12.81 -20.80
C ALA A 158 5.16 -13.07 -19.28
N LEU A 159 5.29 -12.01 -18.48
CA LEU A 159 5.37 -12.12 -17.02
C LEU A 159 4.02 -11.98 -16.31
N ASP A 160 2.99 -11.48 -17.00
CA ASP A 160 1.68 -11.17 -16.39
C ASP A 160 1.00 -12.41 -15.79
N ALA A 161 1.17 -13.57 -16.43
CA ALA A 161 0.63 -14.84 -15.94
C ALA A 161 1.19 -15.22 -14.56
N VAL A 162 2.49 -15.00 -14.33
CA VAL A 162 3.12 -15.26 -13.02
C VAL A 162 2.75 -14.16 -12.03
N ARG A 163 2.76 -12.90 -12.46
CA ARG A 163 2.33 -11.75 -11.65
C ARG A 163 0.94 -11.96 -11.04
N ARG A 164 0.01 -12.49 -11.83
CA ARG A 164 -1.38 -12.77 -11.42
C ARG A 164 -1.56 -13.94 -10.45
N GLN A 165 -0.50 -14.69 -10.16
CA GLN A 165 -0.54 -15.73 -9.11
C GLN A 165 -0.42 -15.13 -7.71
N SER A 166 0.09 -13.89 -7.59
CA SER A 166 0.09 -13.17 -6.32
C SER A 166 -1.31 -12.63 -6.02
N THR A 167 -1.88 -12.91 -4.85
CA THR A 167 -3.27 -12.52 -4.56
C THR A 167 -3.38 -11.79 -3.22
N CYS A 168 -4.51 -11.14 -3.00
CA CYS A 168 -4.91 -10.75 -1.66
C CYS A 168 -6.41 -10.99 -1.49
N HIS A 169 -6.79 -11.42 -0.29
CA HIS A 169 -8.18 -11.70 0.05
C HIS A 169 -8.36 -11.69 1.56
N ARG A 170 -9.57 -11.38 2.01
CA ARG A 170 -9.91 -11.52 3.44
C ARG A 170 -9.87 -13.00 3.83
N ILE A 171 -9.33 -13.29 5.00
CA ILE A 171 -9.36 -14.64 5.55
C ILE A 171 -10.79 -14.95 6.00
N THR A 172 -11.44 -15.89 5.32
CA THR A 172 -12.78 -16.38 5.67
C THR A 172 -12.73 -17.63 6.55
N ASN A 173 -11.63 -18.38 6.52
CA ASN A 173 -11.44 -19.59 7.31
C ASN A 173 -10.38 -19.37 8.39
N ARG A 174 -10.80 -19.46 9.66
CA ARG A 174 -9.98 -19.13 10.85
C ARG A 174 -9.18 -20.33 11.40
N LYS A 175 -9.15 -21.44 10.68
CA LYS A 175 -8.44 -22.66 11.07
C LYS A 175 -7.04 -22.68 10.51
#